data_AF-A0A430PX94-F1
#
_entry.id   AF-A0A430PX94-F1
#
_cell.length_a   1.000
_cell.length_b   1.000
_cell.length_c   1.000
_cell.angle_alpha   90.00
_cell.angle_beta   90.00
_cell.angle_gamma   90.00
#
_symmetry.space_group_name_H-M   'P 1'
#
loop_
_entity.id
_entity.type
_entity.pdbx_description
1 polymer ?
#
loop_
_entity_poly.entity_id
_entity_poly.type
_entity_poly.pdbx_seq_one_letter_code
_entity_poly.pdbx_strand_id
1 'polypeptide(L)'
;LLQTPENDDPYANIPCHKAFTRAYLSTVTADFGGDNFLTCPLGILFTLGILLGSGGAQGRTGYQIGKTMRLKSTSSSWNSSEAQQEMKSLYQELNNSLTSEKTFLNEKEENVVRISTGIFVQKTYEVERRFNESIANDFEGELKQASYCSLVIVSLVSSH
;
A
#
# COMPACT_ATOMS: atom_id res chain seq x y z
N LEU A 1 -14.37 -18.27 36.16
CA LEU A 1 -14.54 -17.32 35.04
C LEU A 1 -13.19 -16.67 34.79
N LEU A 2 -12.41 -17.21 33.85
CA LEU A 2 -11.16 -16.60 33.40
C LEU A 2 -11.53 -15.48 32.42
N GLN A 3 -11.38 -14.23 32.85
CA GLN A 3 -11.42 -13.09 31.95
C GLN A 3 -10.18 -13.17 31.06
N THR A 4 -10.39 -13.48 29.77
CA THR A 4 -9.41 -13.19 28.73
C THR A 4 -9.13 -11.68 28.75
N PRO A 5 -7.86 -11.24 28.73
CA PRO A 5 -7.57 -9.82 28.70
C PRO A 5 -8.18 -9.24 27.42
N GLU A 6 -8.99 -8.20 27.56
CA GLU A 6 -9.36 -7.35 26.42
C GLU A 6 -8.07 -6.89 25.77
N ASN A 7 -7.89 -7.30 24.53
CA ASN A 7 -6.77 -6.91 23.71
C ASN A 7 -7.04 -5.45 23.33
N ASP A 8 -6.72 -4.51 24.22
CA ASP A 8 -6.82 -3.07 23.99
C ASP A 8 -5.84 -2.71 22.88
N ASP A 9 -6.27 -2.87 21.63
CA ASP A 9 -5.51 -2.43 20.47
C ASP A 9 -5.38 -0.90 20.58
N PRO A 10 -4.16 -0.36 20.79
CA PRO A 10 -3.97 1.08 20.99
C PRO A 10 -4.34 1.92 19.75
N TYR A 11 -4.75 1.25 18.67
CA TYR A 11 -5.17 1.82 17.40
C TYR A 11 -6.66 1.59 17.07
N ALA A 12 -7.47 1.02 17.97
CA ALA A 12 -8.86 0.62 17.68
C ALA A 12 -9.76 1.75 17.12
N ASN A 13 -9.46 3.01 17.43
CA ASN A 13 -10.21 4.20 16.98
C ASN A 13 -9.43 5.10 16.00
N ILE A 14 -8.30 4.62 15.47
CA ILE A 14 -7.44 5.40 14.58
C ILE A 14 -7.71 4.96 13.13
N PRO A 15 -7.85 5.89 12.16
CA PRO A 15 -7.94 5.53 10.75
C PRO A 15 -6.80 4.59 10.34
N CYS A 16 -7.13 3.52 9.63
CA CYS A 16 -6.22 2.44 9.26
C CYS A 16 -4.87 2.92 8.69
N HIS A 17 -4.89 3.88 7.75
CA HIS A 17 -3.68 4.46 7.16
C HIS A 17 -2.78 5.19 8.18
N LYS A 18 -3.35 5.81 9.21
CA LYS A 18 -2.59 6.44 10.31
C LYS A 18 -2.01 5.41 11.26
N ALA A 19 -2.78 4.36 11.57
CA ALA A 19 -2.30 3.25 12.39
C ALA A 19 -1.13 2.52 11.72
N PHE A 20 -1.25 2.22 10.42
CA PHE A 20 -0.16 1.70 9.60
C PHE A 20 1.07 2.62 9.63
N THR A 21 0.88 3.91 9.34
CA THR A 21 1.97 4.90 9.32
C THR A 21 2.71 4.94 10.66
N ARG A 22 1.99 4.92 11.78
CA ARG A 22 2.60 4.94 13.12
C ARG A 22 3.40 3.66 13.40
N ALA A 23 2.85 2.49 13.06
CA ALA A 23 3.55 1.21 13.26
C ALA A 23 4.80 1.08 12.36
N TYR A 24 4.71 1.56 11.12
CA TYR A 24 5.83 1.63 10.20
C TYR A 24 6.93 2.54 10.74
N LEU A 25 6.59 3.79 11.09
CA LEU A 25 7.55 4.77 11.58
C LEU A 25 8.21 4.35 12.90
N SER A 26 7.45 3.76 13.83
CA SER A 26 8.02 3.29 15.11
C SER A 26 9.05 2.18 14.93
N THR A 27 8.97 1.43 13.83
CA THR A 27 9.89 0.32 13.54
C THR A 27 11.06 0.80 12.71
N VAL A 28 10.80 1.47 11.58
CA VAL A 28 11.84 1.83 10.61
C VAL A 28 12.81 2.87 11.15
N THR A 29 12.39 3.76 12.06
CA THR A 29 13.25 4.84 12.57
C THR A 29 14.23 4.40 13.66
N ALA A 30 14.02 3.22 14.25
CA ALA A 30 14.84 2.73 15.37
C ALA A 30 16.32 2.55 14.98
N ASP A 31 16.57 2.25 13.71
CA ASP A 31 17.91 1.96 13.19
C ASP A 31 18.69 3.21 12.73
N PHE A 32 18.07 4.40 12.72
CA PHE A 32 18.63 5.62 12.12
C PHE A 32 18.88 6.76 13.12
N GLY A 33 19.07 6.45 14.41
CA GLY A 33 19.17 7.46 15.47
C GLY A 33 20.29 8.50 15.33
N GLY A 34 21.28 8.27 14.44
CA GLY A 34 22.36 9.20 14.15
C GLY A 34 22.50 9.61 12.67
N ASP A 35 21.63 9.10 11.79
CA ASP A 35 21.75 9.26 10.34
C ASP A 35 20.63 10.13 9.76
N ASN A 36 20.88 10.71 8.59
CA ASN A 36 19.81 11.33 7.80
C ASN A 36 18.86 10.23 7.30
N PHE A 37 17.59 10.33 7.66
CA PHE A 37 16.55 9.37 7.29
C PHE A 37 15.41 10.04 6.53
N LEU A 38 15.00 9.45 5.41
CA LEU A 38 13.89 9.92 4.57
C LEU A 38 12.98 8.74 4.22
N THR A 39 11.68 8.90 4.44
CA THR A 39 10.68 7.89 4.08
C THR A 39 9.33 8.51 3.71
N CYS A 40 8.54 7.79 2.91
CA CYS A 40 7.14 8.11 2.61
C CYS A 40 6.26 6.91 2.97
N PRO A 41 5.70 6.85 4.19
CA PRO A 41 4.88 5.73 4.64
C PRO A 41 3.65 5.48 3.76
N LEU A 42 3.04 6.54 3.21
CA LEU A 42 1.91 6.41 2.30
C LEU A 42 2.30 5.70 0.99
N GLY A 43 3.50 5.94 0.45
CA GLY A 43 4.00 5.19 -0.71
C GLY A 43 4.10 3.69 -0.45
N ILE A 44 4.50 3.30 0.76
CA ILE A 44 4.53 1.89 1.18
C ILE A 44 3.12 1.33 1.32
N LEU A 45 2.18 2.10 1.87
CA LEU A 45 0.77 1.73 1.94
C LEU A 45 0.20 1.46 0.55
N PHE A 46 0.42 2.37 -0.41
CA PHE A 46 -0.03 2.20 -1.79
C PHE A 46 0.58 0.95 -2.43
N THR A 47 1.88 0.74 -2.27
CA THR A 47 2.58 -0.43 -2.82
C THR A 47 1.99 -1.76 -2.33
N LEU A 48 1.79 -1.89 -1.02
CA LEU A 48 1.18 -3.09 -0.42
C LEU A 48 -0.32 -3.19 -0.71
N GLY A 49 -1.01 -2.05 -0.77
CA GLY A 49 -2.42 -1.94 -1.07
C GLY A 49 -2.76 -2.47 -2.46
N ILE A 50 -1.89 -2.26 -3.46
CA ILE A 50 -2.05 -2.83 -4.80
C ILE A 50 -2.05 -4.35 -4.74
N LEU A 51 -1.12 -4.97 -4.02
CA LEU A 51 -1.03 -6.44 -3.93
C LEU A 51 -2.30 -7.07 -3.36
N LEU A 52 -2.84 -6.48 -2.29
CA LEU A 52 -4.08 -6.97 -1.68
C LEU A 52 -5.30 -6.59 -2.54
N GLY A 53 -5.50 -5.31 -2.87
CA GLY A 53 -6.70 -4.80 -3.53
C GLY A 53 -6.91 -5.32 -4.95
N SER A 54 -5.85 -5.65 -5.69
CA SER A 54 -5.94 -6.27 -7.03
C SER A 54 -6.20 -7.78 -6.99
N GLY A 55 -6.19 -8.39 -5.80
CA GLY A 55 -6.31 -9.84 -5.63
C GLY A 55 -5.02 -10.61 -5.95
N GLY A 56 -3.86 -9.95 -6.10
CA GLY A 56 -2.58 -10.66 -6.26
C GLY A 56 -2.14 -11.43 -5.02
N ALA A 57 -2.39 -10.89 -3.83
CA ALA A 57 -2.09 -11.53 -2.55
C ALA A 57 -3.33 -12.24 -1.97
N GLN A 58 -3.29 -13.57 -1.91
CA GLN A 58 -4.39 -14.42 -1.44
C GLN A 58 -4.07 -15.14 -0.13
N GLY A 59 -5.10 -15.75 0.46
CA GLY A 59 -4.97 -16.60 1.66
C GLY A 59 -4.28 -15.89 2.82
N ARG A 60 -3.34 -16.59 3.47
CA ARG A 60 -2.58 -16.05 4.62
C ARG A 60 -1.76 -14.81 4.26
N THR A 61 -1.23 -14.74 3.03
CA THR A 61 -0.44 -13.60 2.55
C THR A 61 -1.30 -12.35 2.50
N GLY A 62 -2.46 -12.42 1.84
CA GLY A 62 -3.43 -11.31 1.80
C GLY A 62 -3.91 -10.91 3.21
N TYR A 63 -4.19 -11.90 4.07
CA TYR A 63 -4.59 -11.65 5.45
C TYR A 63 -3.54 -10.88 6.25
N GLN A 64 -2.26 -11.22 6.12
CA GLN A 64 -1.17 -10.51 6.79
C GLN A 64 -1.05 -9.06 6.32
N ILE A 65 -1.22 -8.80 5.02
CA ILE A 65 -1.25 -7.44 4.48
C ILE A 65 -2.43 -6.67 5.09
N GLY A 66 -3.65 -7.22 5.04
CA GLY A 66 -4.83 -6.54 5.57
C GLY A 66 -4.76 -6.28 7.07
N LYS A 67 -4.22 -7.22 7.86
CA LYS A 67 -3.94 -7.02 9.30
C LYS A 67 -2.91 -5.94 9.56
N THR A 68 -1.85 -5.88 8.76
CA THR A 68 -0.81 -4.84 8.85
C THR A 68 -1.40 -3.46 8.55
N MET A 69 -2.30 -3.40 7.56
CA MET A 69 -3.07 -2.21 7.21
C MET A 69 -4.18 -1.88 8.23
N ARG A 70 -4.47 -2.77 9.19
CA ARG A 70 -5.57 -2.63 10.17
C ARG A 70 -6.94 -2.47 9.51
N LEU A 71 -7.20 -3.22 8.45
CA LEU A 71 -8.50 -3.24 7.76
C LEU A 71 -9.58 -3.89 8.64
N LYS A 72 -10.79 -3.34 8.61
CA LYS A 72 -11.92 -3.82 9.42
C LYS A 72 -12.29 -5.26 9.03
N SER A 73 -12.28 -5.55 7.73
CA SER A 73 -12.49 -6.89 7.14
C SER A 73 -11.49 -7.96 7.57
N THR A 74 -10.43 -7.60 8.31
CA THR A 74 -9.41 -8.54 8.81
C THR A 74 -9.31 -8.59 10.34
N SER A 75 -10.16 -7.84 11.03
CA SER A 75 -10.11 -7.68 12.49
C SER A 75 -10.45 -8.96 13.25
N SER A 76 -11.53 -9.65 12.87
CA SER A 76 -12.06 -10.83 13.58
C SER A 76 -11.89 -12.14 12.80
N SER A 77 -11.98 -12.09 11.47
CA SER A 77 -11.85 -13.24 10.59
C SER A 77 -11.31 -12.80 9.22
N TRP A 78 -10.89 -13.76 8.38
CA TRP A 78 -10.40 -13.45 7.04
C TRP A 78 -11.53 -13.57 6.02
N ASN A 79 -11.93 -12.43 5.44
CA ASN A 79 -12.77 -12.37 4.25
C ASN A 79 -11.99 -11.71 3.11
N SER A 80 -11.56 -12.50 2.13
CA SER A 80 -10.70 -12.01 1.06
C SER A 80 -11.40 -10.99 0.16
N SER A 81 -12.70 -11.18 -0.14
CA SER A 81 -13.45 -10.30 -1.03
C SER A 81 -13.68 -8.93 -0.39
N GLU A 82 -14.12 -8.92 0.88
CA GLU A 82 -14.31 -7.69 1.63
C GLU A 82 -12.98 -6.95 1.84
N ALA A 83 -11.90 -7.66 2.15
CA ALA A 83 -10.58 -7.05 2.33
C ALA A 83 -10.00 -6.47 1.05
N GLN A 84 -10.17 -7.16 -0.08
CA GLN A 84 -9.79 -6.64 -1.40
C GLN A 84 -10.55 -5.34 -1.71
N GLN A 85 -11.86 -5.34 -1.52
CA GLN A 85 -12.69 -4.16 -1.81
C GLN A 85 -12.43 -3.00 -0.85
N GLU A 86 -12.31 -3.26 0.45
CA GLU A 86 -11.97 -2.24 1.46
C GLU A 86 -10.60 -1.61 1.14
N MET A 87 -9.60 -2.43 0.80
CA MET A 87 -8.28 -1.93 0.43
C MET A 87 -8.31 -1.12 -0.88
N LYS A 88 -9.04 -1.58 -1.90
CA LYS A 88 -9.21 -0.85 -3.15
C LYS A 88 -9.86 0.52 -2.92
N SER A 89 -10.94 0.58 -2.14
CA SER A 89 -11.62 1.84 -1.82
C SER A 89 -10.71 2.80 -1.06
N LEU A 90 -9.99 2.31 -0.03
CA LEU A 90 -9.04 3.12 0.74
C LEU A 90 -7.89 3.65 -0.13
N TYR A 91 -7.36 2.80 -1.03
CA TYR A 91 -6.33 3.22 -1.98
C TYR A 91 -6.83 4.37 -2.85
N GLN A 92 -8.00 4.20 -3.47
CA GLN A 92 -8.55 5.18 -4.40
C GLN A 92 -8.91 6.49 -3.70
N GLU A 93 -9.48 6.44 -2.50
CA GLU A 93 -9.80 7.63 -1.71
C GLU A 93 -8.54 8.46 -1.42
N LEU A 94 -7.48 7.82 -0.93
CA LEU A 94 -6.23 8.50 -0.59
C LEU A 94 -5.48 8.98 -1.84
N ASN A 95 -5.42 8.14 -2.89
CA ASN A 95 -4.74 8.49 -4.14
C ASN A 95 -5.42 9.71 -4.78
N ASN A 96 -6.74 9.68 -4.94
CA ASN A 96 -7.50 10.78 -5.52
C ASN A 96 -7.34 12.07 -4.73
N SER A 97 -7.38 11.99 -3.39
CA SER A 97 -7.19 13.17 -2.53
C SER A 97 -5.80 13.79 -2.66
N LEU A 98 -4.77 13.01 -2.95
CA LEU A 98 -3.40 13.51 -3.07
C LEU A 98 -3.11 14.02 -4.50
N THR A 99 -3.61 13.32 -5.52
CA THR A 99 -3.33 13.64 -6.93
C THR A 99 -4.28 14.70 -7.50
N SER A 100 -5.38 15.01 -6.80
CA SER A 100 -6.25 16.15 -7.12
C SER A 100 -5.59 17.49 -6.83
N GLU A 101 -4.61 17.55 -5.93
CA GLU A 101 -3.92 18.79 -5.56
C GLU A 101 -3.00 19.26 -6.71
N LYS A 102 -3.21 20.50 -7.16
CA LYS A 102 -2.51 21.10 -8.31
C LYS A 102 -1.67 22.30 -7.90
N THR A 103 -0.58 22.51 -8.62
CA THR A 103 0.29 23.68 -8.55
C THR A 103 0.62 24.18 -9.95
N PHE A 104 1.16 25.39 -10.05
CA PHE A 104 1.59 25.96 -11.33
C PHE A 104 3.11 26.07 -11.37
N LEU A 105 3.73 25.44 -12.37
CA LEU A 105 5.16 25.55 -12.65
C LEU A 105 5.34 26.01 -14.09
N ASN A 106 5.99 27.16 -14.30
CA ASN A 106 6.17 27.76 -15.64
C ASN A 106 4.85 27.88 -16.41
N GLU A 107 3.81 28.40 -15.76
CA GLU A 107 2.44 28.55 -16.31
C GLU A 107 1.74 27.23 -16.69
N LYS A 108 2.31 26.08 -16.35
CA LYS A 108 1.70 24.77 -16.54
C LYS A 108 1.16 24.23 -15.23
N GLU A 109 -0.07 23.76 -15.28
CA GLU A 109 -0.70 23.05 -14.17
C GLU A 109 -0.07 21.67 -14.01
N GLU A 110 0.38 21.38 -12.81
CA GLU A 110 1.11 20.16 -12.44
C GLU A 110 0.55 19.58 -11.15
N ASN A 111 0.60 18.26 -10.98
CA ASN A 111 0.23 17.63 -9.71
C ASN A 111 1.26 17.97 -8.62
N VAL A 112 0.78 18.36 -7.44
CA VAL A 112 1.63 18.56 -6.25
C VAL A 112 2.23 17.23 -5.82
N VAL A 113 1.42 16.17 -5.82
CA VAL A 113 1.85 14.82 -5.44
C VAL A 113 1.77 13.89 -6.65
N ARG A 114 2.88 13.20 -6.92
CA ARG A 114 2.96 12.14 -7.92
C ARG A 114 3.30 10.83 -7.23
N ILE A 115 2.48 9.83 -7.46
CA ILE A 115 2.61 8.50 -6.86
C ILE A 115 2.82 7.53 -8.00
N SER A 116 3.83 6.66 -7.88
CA SER A 116 4.11 5.67 -8.91
C SER A 116 4.55 4.38 -8.25
N THR A 117 3.87 3.28 -8.60
CA THR A 117 4.22 1.94 -8.15
C THR A 117 4.48 1.06 -9.36
N GLY A 118 5.70 0.54 -9.46
CA GLY A 118 6.09 -0.43 -10.49
C GLY A 118 6.14 -1.86 -9.91
N ILE A 119 5.42 -2.79 -10.54
CA ILE A 119 5.48 -4.22 -10.24
C ILE A 119 6.28 -4.92 -11.34
N PHE A 120 7.43 -5.46 -10.95
CA PHE A 120 8.39 -6.03 -11.86
C PHE A 120 8.40 -7.56 -11.72
N VAL A 121 7.87 -8.27 -12.73
CA VAL A 121 7.68 -9.73 -12.70
C VAL A 121 8.64 -10.42 -13.67
N GLN A 122 9.15 -11.61 -13.33
CA GLN A 122 9.98 -12.37 -14.27
C GLN A 122 9.17 -12.81 -15.50
N LYS A 123 9.70 -12.59 -16.71
CA LYS A 123 9.03 -12.89 -18.00
C LYS A 123 8.53 -14.33 -18.17
N THR A 124 9.05 -15.26 -17.38
CA THR A 124 8.65 -16.68 -17.43
C THR A 124 7.33 -16.95 -16.71
N TYR A 125 6.86 -16.05 -15.85
CA TYR A 125 5.58 -16.21 -15.17
C TYR A 125 4.43 -15.74 -16.06
N GLU A 126 3.44 -16.61 -16.19
CA GLU A 126 2.13 -16.21 -16.68
C GLU A 126 1.47 -15.28 -15.65
N VAL A 127 0.98 -14.13 -16.11
CA VAL A 127 0.31 -13.14 -15.26
C VAL A 127 -1.17 -13.23 -15.53
N GLU A 128 -1.92 -13.49 -14.46
CA GLU A 128 -3.39 -13.52 -14.50
C GLU A 128 -3.94 -12.22 -15.09
N ARG A 129 -4.75 -12.35 -16.15
CA ARG A 129 -5.27 -11.21 -16.91
C ARG A 129 -6.00 -10.19 -16.01
N ARG A 130 -6.82 -10.69 -15.08
CA ARG A 130 -7.59 -9.85 -14.14
C ARG A 130 -6.70 -9.04 -13.20
N PHE A 131 -5.58 -9.61 -12.78
CA PHE A 131 -4.61 -8.93 -11.93
C PHE A 131 -3.92 -7.79 -12.70
N ASN A 132 -3.48 -8.07 -13.94
CA ASN A 132 -2.87 -7.05 -14.79
C ASN A 132 -3.85 -5.91 -15.13
N GLU A 133 -5.09 -6.25 -15.47
CA GLU A 133 -6.15 -5.26 -15.72
C GLU A 133 -6.45 -4.41 -14.48
N SER A 134 -6.49 -5.02 -13.29
CA SER A 134 -6.74 -4.29 -12.05
C SER A 134 -5.61 -3.31 -11.73
N ILE A 135 -4.34 -3.70 -11.88
CA ILE A 135 -3.20 -2.80 -11.65
C ILE A 135 -3.31 -1.53 -12.51
N ALA A 136 -3.63 -1.70 -13.80
CA ALA A 136 -3.74 -0.58 -14.73
C ALA A 136 -4.96 0.30 -14.47
N ASN A 137 -6.13 -0.32 -14.23
CA ASN A 137 -7.40 0.40 -14.20
C ASN A 137 -7.77 0.97 -12.82
N ASP A 138 -7.36 0.28 -11.75
CA ASP A 138 -7.85 0.59 -10.41
C ASP A 138 -6.83 1.32 -9.54
N PHE A 139 -5.54 1.20 -9.87
CA PHE A 139 -4.45 1.59 -8.98
C PHE A 139 -3.43 2.54 -9.61
N GLU A 140 -3.55 2.90 -10.90
CA GLU A 140 -2.56 3.71 -11.62
C GLU A 140 -1.13 3.14 -11.51
N GLY A 141 -1.03 1.83 -11.29
CA GLY A 141 0.23 1.10 -11.20
C GLY A 141 0.70 0.61 -12.56
N GLU A 142 1.97 0.24 -12.66
CA GLU A 142 2.53 -0.32 -13.89
C GLU A 142 3.13 -1.71 -13.62
N LEU A 143 2.64 -2.73 -14.32
CA LEU A 143 3.24 -4.07 -14.31
C LEU A 143 4.16 -4.24 -15.52
N LYS A 144 5.44 -4.51 -15.26
CA LYS A 144 6.44 -4.81 -16.29
C LYS A 144 7.02 -6.21 -16.10
N GLN A 145 6.87 -7.04 -17.12
CA GLN A 145 7.63 -8.28 -17.18
C GLN A 145 9.06 -8.01 -17.65
N ALA A 146 10.07 -8.34 -16.83
CA ALA A 146 11.46 -8.29 -17.25
C ALA A 146 12.22 -9.60 -16.98
N SER A 147 13.39 -9.74 -17.60
CA SER A 147 14.24 -10.89 -17.37
C SER A 147 15.07 -10.60 -16.12
N TYR A 148 14.70 -11.20 -14.99
CA TYR A 148 15.39 -10.98 -13.72
C TYR A 148 16.22 -12.21 -13.35
N CYS A 149 17.52 -12.02 -13.18
CA CYS A 149 18.33 -12.84 -12.27
C CYS A 149 18.25 -12.32 -10.81
N SER A 150 17.52 -11.23 -10.55
CA SER A 150 17.36 -10.59 -9.23
C SER A 150 16.18 -9.61 -9.20
N LEU A 151 15.24 -9.75 -8.26
CA LEU A 151 14.08 -8.86 -8.04
C LEU A 151 14.53 -7.53 -7.39
N VAL A 152 14.06 -6.38 -7.89
CA VAL A 152 14.26 -5.05 -7.26
C VAL A 152 12.91 -4.33 -7.21
N ILE A 153 12.48 -3.93 -6.01
CA ILE A 153 11.32 -3.03 -5.82
C ILE A 153 11.86 -1.62 -5.69
N VAL A 154 11.42 -0.70 -6.57
CA VAL A 154 11.81 0.71 -6.54
C VAL A 154 10.55 1.54 -6.28
N SER A 155 10.53 2.27 -5.15
CA SER A 155 9.54 3.31 -4.88
C SER A 155 10.24 4.66 -4.98
N LEU A 156 9.81 5.50 -5.93
CA LEU A 156 10.33 6.85 -6.11
C LEU A 156 9.24 7.84 -5.72
N VAL A 157 9.55 8.71 -4.75
CA VAL A 157 8.75 9.90 -4.46
C VAL A 157 9.62 11.09 -4.82
N SER A 158 9.22 11.85 -5.83
CA SER A 158 9.90 13.07 -6.24
C SER A 158 9.05 14.27 -5.80
N SER A 159 9.63 15.14 -4.97
CA SER A 159 9.16 16.51 -4.77
C SER A 159 10.11 17.43 -5.53
N HIS A 160 9.58 18.36 -6.31
CA HIS A 160 10.34 19.50 -6.78
C HIS A 160 10.40 20.58 -5.71
#